data_AF-A0A2P2LCK6-F1
#
_entry.id   AF-A0A2P2LCK6-F1
#
_cell.length_a   1.000
_cell.length_b   1.000
_cell.length_c   1.000
_cell.angle_alpha   90.00
_cell.angle_beta   90.00
_cell.angle_gamma   90.00
#
_symmetry.space_group_name_H-M   'P 1'
#
loop_
_entity.id
_entity.type
_entity.pdbx_description
1 polymer ?
#
loop_
_entity_poly.entity_id
_entity_poly.type
_entity_poly.pdbx_seq_one_letter_code
_entity_poly.pdbx_strand_id
1 'polypeptide(L)'
;MNHEIFLGEAVARYKGFLHLIKRNWEKSIKRFCVPTYDIDLIWHTHQLHPVTYCKDLNESLGKILEHDDMDSDRTKGKKLDVGFSGTTKQWEETFGRRYWKAGAMYKGTAPAPVTTTLYPSNIMSREIAVVNDFQKMIQLPEVKQVEVLLEIVGIKNLPDGCKESLFVSFSKKQPDAFLNIKQKLTILSEAGEKQVASFQCEPTGELFFELVSQSPSNLPAVKKVRTIGTALLSLDNFLNPVSRLAVEKWVELLPSSRKVSSKPACLRIAVSFTVPNQAPHVWHMVQPQSLLKGCLFQLPGRIQNNKSWTRVINGTDSEVIRLQIRDSTEVKTKHQGIAKKDVIGLTESGDTHTLAEFRGAKWSLMNSQWCLQRTKKFSEYDHLFELVGHRMVNIFQGRRLDFERKHCEKHRSEQDFMTAVEFSAENPYGKAVALLDFKSGFVRVKEDWMVLPGIISAFILSDTWKMVRYFGF
;
A
#
# COMPACT_ATOMS: atom_id res chain seq x y z
N MET A 1 -12.21 -3.88 -18.45
CA MET A 1 -11.46 -2.90 -19.26
C MET A 1 -10.08 -2.58 -18.68
N ASN A 2 -9.92 -1.85 -17.56
CA ASN A 2 -8.56 -1.41 -17.15
C ASN A 2 -7.58 -2.55 -16.78
N HIS A 3 -8.06 -3.66 -16.20
CA HIS A 3 -7.23 -4.82 -15.91
C HIS A 3 -6.81 -5.61 -17.16
N GLU A 4 -7.56 -5.50 -18.26
CA GLU A 4 -7.24 -6.20 -19.52
C GLU A 4 -6.00 -5.62 -20.18
N ILE A 5 -5.75 -4.31 -20.04
CA ILE A 5 -4.52 -3.67 -20.52
C ILE A 5 -3.30 -4.24 -19.80
N PHE A 6 -3.38 -4.38 -18.47
CA PHE A 6 -2.30 -4.99 -17.70
C PHE A 6 -2.04 -6.43 -18.13
N LEU A 7 -3.10 -7.25 -18.25
CA LEU A 7 -2.97 -8.65 -18.66
C LEU A 7 -2.44 -8.78 -20.10
N GLY A 8 -2.91 -7.96 -21.02
CA GLY A 8 -2.43 -7.94 -22.41
C GLY A 8 -0.94 -7.56 -22.50
N GLU A 9 -0.51 -6.55 -21.74
CA GLU A 9 0.92 -6.18 -21.65
C GLU A 9 1.75 -7.29 -20.98
N ALA A 10 1.23 -7.95 -19.94
CA ALA A 10 1.90 -9.07 -19.27
C ALA A 10 2.10 -10.27 -20.22
N VAL A 11 1.08 -10.62 -21.01
CA VAL A 11 1.16 -11.67 -22.05
C VAL A 11 2.19 -11.31 -23.11
N ALA A 12 2.19 -10.06 -23.60
CA ALA A 12 3.20 -9.59 -24.55
C ALA A 12 4.61 -9.68 -23.96
N ARG A 13 4.77 -9.36 -22.67
CA ARG A 13 6.06 -9.44 -21.99
C ARG A 13 6.52 -10.87 -21.77
N TYR A 14 5.62 -11.79 -21.45
CA TYR A 14 5.91 -13.22 -21.37
C TYR A 14 6.41 -13.77 -22.71
N LYS A 15 5.76 -13.42 -23.82
CA LYS A 15 6.24 -13.78 -25.17
C LYS A 15 7.63 -13.22 -25.45
N GLY A 16 7.89 -11.97 -25.06
CA GLY A 16 9.23 -11.36 -25.14
C GLY A 16 10.27 -12.09 -24.28
N PHE A 17 9.88 -12.58 -23.11
CA PHE A 17 10.74 -13.36 -22.21
C PHE A 17 11.11 -14.71 -22.82
N LEU A 18 10.14 -15.45 -23.37
CA LEU A 18 10.39 -16.68 -24.14
C LEU A 18 11.31 -16.43 -25.33
N HIS A 19 11.13 -15.31 -26.04
CA HIS A 19 12.03 -14.92 -27.13
C HIS A 19 13.48 -14.74 -26.65
N LEU A 20 13.72 -14.07 -25.52
CA LEU A 20 15.07 -13.93 -24.96
C LEU A 20 15.70 -15.30 -24.64
N ILE A 21 14.92 -16.20 -24.04
CA ILE A 21 15.38 -17.57 -23.73
C ILE A 21 15.76 -18.32 -25.02
N LYS A 22 14.90 -18.27 -26.05
CA LYS A 22 15.19 -18.86 -27.36
C LYS A 22 16.50 -18.33 -27.94
N ARG A 23 16.68 -17.01 -27.96
CA ARG A 23 17.89 -16.37 -28.48
C ARG A 23 19.15 -16.74 -27.69
N ASN A 24 19.02 -16.96 -26.39
CA ASN A 24 20.11 -17.47 -25.57
C ASN A 24 20.48 -18.91 -25.94
N TRP A 25 19.48 -19.79 -26.13
CA TRP A 25 19.74 -21.18 -26.55
C TRP A 25 20.36 -21.26 -27.94
N GLU A 26 19.85 -20.52 -28.91
CA GLU A 26 20.39 -20.46 -30.28
C GLU A 26 21.85 -19.99 -30.31
N LYS A 27 22.25 -19.13 -29.36
CA LYS A 27 23.61 -18.62 -29.22
C LYS A 27 24.47 -19.41 -28.23
N SER A 28 23.96 -20.53 -27.70
CA SER A 28 24.62 -21.33 -26.65
C SER A 28 24.99 -20.52 -25.40
N ILE A 29 24.26 -19.45 -25.09
CA ILE A 29 24.45 -18.62 -23.90
C ILE A 29 23.72 -19.28 -22.73
N LYS A 30 24.50 -19.76 -21.74
CA LYS A 30 23.96 -20.26 -20.48
C LYS A 30 23.68 -19.09 -19.53
N ARG A 31 22.47 -18.55 -19.58
CA ARG A 31 22.01 -17.47 -18.70
C ARG A 31 20.76 -17.89 -17.94
N PHE A 32 20.76 -17.63 -16.64
CA PHE A 32 19.58 -17.74 -15.80
C PHE A 32 18.70 -16.49 -15.99
N CYS A 33 17.58 -16.65 -16.67
CA CYS A 33 16.62 -15.58 -16.94
C CYS A 33 15.62 -15.47 -15.78
N VAL A 34 15.47 -14.29 -15.19
CA VAL A 34 14.59 -14.07 -14.03
C VAL A 34 13.35 -13.29 -14.48
N PRO A 35 12.12 -13.86 -14.38
CA PRO A 35 10.89 -13.17 -14.74
C PRO A 35 10.56 -12.05 -13.72
N THR A 36 9.89 -11.00 -14.18
CA THR A 36 9.12 -10.10 -13.29
C THR A 36 7.78 -10.75 -12.95
N TYR A 37 7.10 -10.32 -11.88
CA TYR A 37 5.87 -10.98 -11.40
C TYR A 37 4.74 -11.02 -12.42
N ASP A 38 4.63 -10.04 -13.31
CA ASP A 38 3.65 -10.07 -14.39
C ASP A 38 3.96 -11.16 -15.44
N ILE A 39 5.24 -11.35 -15.78
CA ILE A 39 5.70 -12.42 -16.66
C ILE A 39 5.51 -13.78 -15.98
N ASP A 40 5.89 -13.88 -14.72
CA ASP A 40 5.85 -15.11 -13.93
C ASP A 40 4.41 -15.59 -13.70
N LEU A 41 3.49 -14.66 -13.42
CA LEU A 41 2.06 -14.96 -13.31
C LEU A 41 1.48 -15.56 -14.60
N ILE A 42 1.80 -14.97 -15.76
CA ILE A 42 1.35 -15.50 -17.06
C ILE A 42 2.01 -16.85 -17.33
N TRP A 43 3.28 -17.01 -16.98
CA TRP A 43 4.00 -18.27 -17.15
C TRP A 43 3.36 -19.39 -16.32
N HIS A 44 3.13 -19.18 -15.02
CA HIS A 44 2.42 -20.15 -14.17
C HIS A 44 1.02 -20.46 -14.69
N THR A 45 0.28 -19.45 -15.14
CA THR A 45 -1.05 -19.66 -15.73
C THR A 45 -0.97 -20.55 -16.97
N HIS A 46 0.04 -20.36 -17.82
CA HIS A 46 0.27 -21.20 -18.99
C HIS A 46 0.61 -22.65 -18.59
N GLN A 47 1.41 -22.85 -17.55
CA GLN A 47 1.76 -24.18 -17.01
C GLN A 47 0.56 -24.96 -16.46
N LEU A 48 -0.49 -24.27 -15.97
CA LEU A 48 -1.75 -24.92 -15.55
C LEU A 48 -2.50 -25.59 -16.72
N HIS A 49 -2.10 -25.34 -17.97
CA HIS A 49 -2.60 -26.00 -19.17
C HIS A 49 -1.50 -26.88 -19.80
N PRO A 50 -1.12 -28.00 -19.17
CA PRO A 50 0.14 -28.71 -19.48
C PRO A 50 0.23 -29.20 -20.94
N VAL A 51 -0.89 -29.62 -21.54
CA VAL A 51 -0.92 -30.07 -22.94
C VAL A 51 -0.61 -28.91 -23.89
N THR A 52 -1.27 -27.76 -23.69
CA THR A 52 -1.03 -26.54 -24.47
C THR A 52 0.37 -26.00 -24.23
N TYR A 53 0.82 -25.96 -22.98
CA TYR A 53 2.16 -25.53 -22.59
C TYR A 53 3.26 -26.33 -23.30
N CYS A 54 3.13 -27.66 -23.29
CA CYS A 54 4.08 -28.55 -23.96
C CYS A 54 4.11 -28.30 -25.47
N LYS A 55 2.93 -28.20 -26.10
CA LYS A 55 2.82 -27.94 -27.54
C LYS A 55 3.45 -26.59 -27.89
N ASP A 56 3.01 -25.52 -27.25
CA ASP A 56 3.43 -24.15 -27.55
C ASP A 56 4.94 -23.95 -27.33
N LEU A 57 5.53 -24.55 -26.29
CA LEU A 57 6.97 -24.45 -26.04
C LEU A 57 7.82 -25.33 -26.97
N ASN A 58 7.33 -26.52 -27.35
CA ASN A 58 8.02 -27.30 -28.37
C ASN A 58 8.01 -26.58 -29.72
N GLU A 59 6.88 -25.98 -30.11
CA GLU A 59 6.79 -25.20 -31.36
C GLU A 59 7.64 -23.93 -31.32
N SER A 60 7.61 -23.18 -30.21
CA SER A 60 8.28 -21.87 -30.12
C SER A 60 9.77 -21.97 -29.76
N LEU A 61 10.14 -22.88 -28.84
CA LEU A 61 11.50 -23.00 -28.31
C LEU A 61 12.22 -24.31 -28.68
N GLY A 62 11.50 -25.30 -29.21
CA GLY A 62 12.05 -26.63 -29.52
C GLY A 62 12.11 -27.60 -28.34
N LYS A 63 11.74 -27.15 -27.14
CA LYS A 63 11.65 -27.98 -25.92
C LYS A 63 10.81 -27.28 -24.85
N ILE A 64 10.38 -28.07 -23.87
CA ILE A 64 9.72 -27.56 -22.67
C ILE A 64 10.71 -26.71 -21.85
N LEU A 65 10.22 -25.59 -21.33
CA LEU A 65 10.94 -24.74 -20.38
C LEU A 65 10.58 -25.20 -18.96
N GLU A 66 11.59 -25.58 -18.20
CA GLU A 66 11.45 -25.90 -16.77
C GLU A 66 11.38 -24.61 -15.95
N HIS A 67 10.55 -24.63 -14.89
CA HIS A 67 10.45 -23.55 -13.91
C HIS A 67 10.99 -24.07 -12.59
N ASP A 68 12.06 -23.43 -12.09
CA ASP A 68 12.70 -23.72 -10.80
C ASP A 68 12.48 -22.54 -9.87
N ASP A 69 11.51 -22.67 -8.95
CA ASP A 69 11.12 -21.62 -7.99
C ASP A 69 11.65 -21.86 -6.58
N MET A 70 12.67 -22.70 -6.43
CA MET A 70 13.21 -23.07 -5.13
C MET A 70 14.20 -22.02 -4.57
N ASP A 71 14.65 -21.07 -5.40
CA ASP A 71 15.59 -20.03 -5.00
C ASP A 71 14.84 -18.76 -4.58
N SER A 72 15.02 -18.35 -3.33
CA SER A 72 14.47 -17.10 -2.79
C SER A 72 15.55 -16.07 -2.44
N ASP A 73 16.85 -16.41 -2.58
CA ASP A 73 17.94 -15.54 -2.15
C ASP A 73 18.21 -14.42 -3.17
N ARG A 74 17.70 -13.23 -2.84
CA ARG A 74 17.84 -12.01 -3.63
C ARG A 74 18.98 -11.11 -3.15
N THR A 75 19.92 -11.64 -2.35
CA THR A 75 21.08 -10.87 -1.89
C THR A 75 21.95 -10.47 -3.08
N LYS A 76 22.53 -9.26 -3.01
CA LYS A 76 23.37 -8.71 -4.09
C LYS A 76 24.49 -9.68 -4.45
N GLY A 77 24.68 -9.93 -5.75
CA GLY A 77 25.68 -10.85 -6.29
C GLY A 77 25.29 -12.34 -6.30
N LYS A 78 24.11 -12.73 -5.78
CA LYS A 78 23.61 -14.12 -5.81
C LYS A 78 22.91 -14.44 -7.14
N LYS A 79 22.51 -15.71 -7.32
CA LYS A 79 21.92 -16.25 -8.55
C LYS A 79 20.75 -15.40 -9.07
N LEU A 80 19.78 -15.07 -8.20
CA LEU A 80 18.64 -14.23 -8.60
C LEU A 80 19.03 -12.79 -8.94
N ASP A 81 19.93 -12.16 -8.19
CA ASP A 81 20.37 -10.77 -8.43
C ASP A 81 21.16 -10.64 -9.75
N VAL A 82 22.11 -11.54 -9.98
CA VAL A 82 22.90 -11.61 -11.21
C VAL A 82 22.02 -11.98 -12.41
N GLY A 83 21.11 -12.95 -12.24
CA GLY A 83 20.16 -13.35 -13.27
C GLY A 83 19.19 -12.22 -13.65
N PHE A 84 18.64 -11.52 -12.65
CA PHE A 84 17.75 -10.39 -12.87
C PHE A 84 18.45 -9.21 -13.57
N SER A 85 19.67 -8.88 -13.13
CA SER A 85 20.50 -7.85 -13.76
C SER A 85 20.83 -8.21 -15.21
N GLY A 86 21.22 -9.46 -15.46
CA GLY A 86 21.50 -9.98 -16.80
C GLY A 86 20.26 -9.99 -17.71
N THR A 87 19.11 -10.40 -17.18
CA THR A 87 17.83 -10.40 -17.91
C THR A 87 17.42 -8.98 -18.27
N THR A 88 17.51 -8.06 -17.30
CA THR A 88 17.20 -6.63 -17.50
C THR A 88 18.04 -6.02 -18.62
N LYS A 89 19.36 -6.24 -18.59
CA LYS A 89 20.27 -5.72 -19.62
C LYS A 89 19.90 -6.26 -21.00
N GLN A 90 19.71 -7.58 -21.12
CA GLN A 90 19.42 -8.22 -22.40
C GLN A 90 18.04 -7.82 -22.95
N TRP A 91 17.06 -7.65 -22.08
CA TRP A 91 15.74 -7.13 -22.43
C TRP A 91 15.83 -5.71 -23.00
N GLU A 92 16.56 -4.83 -22.33
CA GLU A 92 16.74 -3.44 -22.77
C GLU A 92 17.50 -3.35 -24.11
N GLU A 93 18.53 -4.18 -24.31
CA GLU A 93 19.26 -4.28 -25.58
C GLU A 93 18.38 -4.82 -26.72
N THR A 94 17.52 -5.81 -26.43
CA THR A 94 16.71 -6.48 -27.46
C THR A 94 15.49 -5.66 -27.86
N PHE A 95 14.80 -5.08 -26.88
CA PHE A 95 13.49 -4.43 -27.10
C PHE A 95 13.53 -2.91 -26.99
N GLY A 96 14.63 -2.32 -26.52
CA GLY A 96 14.73 -0.87 -26.30
C GLY A 96 13.74 -0.35 -25.25
N ARG A 97 13.27 -1.22 -24.35
CA ARG A 97 12.26 -0.93 -23.32
C ARG A 97 12.76 -1.39 -21.96
N ARG A 98 12.28 -0.75 -20.89
CA ARG A 98 12.61 -1.14 -19.52
C ARG A 98 12.01 -2.49 -19.15
N TYR A 99 12.82 -3.30 -18.48
CA TYR A 99 12.38 -4.60 -17.99
C TYR A 99 11.57 -4.48 -16.71
N TRP A 100 11.96 -3.58 -15.81
CA TRP A 100 11.18 -3.28 -14.62
C TRP A 100 9.82 -2.66 -15.00
N LYS A 101 8.79 -2.91 -14.19
CA LYS A 101 7.42 -2.42 -14.40
C LYS A 101 6.70 -2.27 -13.06
N ALA A 102 5.97 -1.17 -12.89
CA ALA A 102 5.20 -0.95 -11.66
C ALA A 102 4.19 -2.08 -11.44
N GLY A 103 4.00 -2.51 -10.20
CA GLY A 103 3.19 -3.66 -9.82
C GLY A 103 3.82 -5.04 -10.04
N ALA A 104 4.89 -5.13 -10.84
CA ALA A 104 5.52 -6.40 -11.24
C ALA A 104 6.88 -6.68 -10.58
N MET A 105 7.37 -5.75 -9.75
CA MET A 105 8.66 -5.87 -9.08
C MET A 105 8.54 -6.62 -7.75
N TYR A 106 9.66 -7.19 -7.29
CA TYR A 106 9.74 -7.87 -5.99
C TYR A 106 9.30 -6.96 -4.84
N LYS A 107 8.29 -7.40 -4.08
CA LYS A 107 7.64 -6.61 -3.02
C LYS A 107 8.18 -6.87 -1.62
N GLY A 108 9.19 -7.73 -1.46
CA GLY A 108 9.64 -8.23 -0.17
C GLY A 108 9.25 -9.70 0.03
N THR A 109 9.60 -10.24 1.20
CA THR A 109 9.27 -11.62 1.56
C THR A 109 7.76 -11.80 1.54
N ALA A 110 7.29 -12.92 0.99
CA ALA A 110 5.87 -13.22 0.98
C ALA A 110 5.36 -13.30 2.44
N PRO A 111 4.19 -12.71 2.75
CA PRO A 111 3.63 -12.82 4.08
C PRO A 111 3.31 -14.28 4.40
N ALA A 112 3.54 -14.68 5.65
CA ALA A 112 3.12 -16.00 6.12
C ALA A 112 1.58 -16.12 6.04
N PRO A 113 1.05 -17.27 5.59
CA PRO A 113 -0.39 -17.51 5.57
C PRO A 113 -0.92 -17.51 7.01
N VAL A 114 -2.14 -16.97 7.19
CA VAL A 114 -2.83 -16.97 8.50
C VAL A 114 -3.55 -18.28 8.79
N THR A 115 -3.78 -19.10 7.76
CA THR A 115 -4.34 -20.44 7.88
C THR A 115 -3.81 -21.33 6.77
N THR A 116 -3.60 -22.60 7.07
CA THR A 116 -3.31 -23.66 6.09
C THR A 116 -4.55 -24.50 5.77
N THR A 117 -5.60 -24.40 6.58
CA THR A 117 -6.87 -25.09 6.38
C THR A 117 -7.86 -24.21 5.65
N LEU A 118 -8.54 -24.81 4.67
CA LEU A 118 -9.64 -24.18 3.93
C LEU A 118 -10.74 -23.80 4.92
N TYR A 119 -11.10 -22.52 4.93
CA TYR A 119 -12.24 -22.06 5.72
C TYR A 119 -13.53 -22.66 5.13
N PRO A 120 -14.37 -23.35 5.93
CA PRO A 120 -15.60 -23.94 5.40
C PRO A 120 -16.51 -22.84 4.88
N SER A 121 -16.80 -22.90 3.58
CA SER A 121 -17.59 -21.93 2.80
C SER A 121 -19.09 -21.87 3.19
N ASN A 122 -19.51 -22.67 4.17
CA ASN A 122 -20.92 -22.79 4.57
C ASN A 122 -21.41 -21.67 5.50
N ILE A 123 -20.61 -20.64 5.75
CA ILE A 123 -21.00 -19.53 6.61
C ILE A 123 -21.41 -18.33 5.75
N MET A 124 -22.71 -18.31 5.48
CA MET A 124 -23.54 -17.20 4.99
C MET A 124 -23.63 -17.00 3.47
N SER A 125 -24.78 -17.41 2.94
CA SER A 125 -25.32 -17.05 1.63
C SER A 125 -25.74 -15.57 1.60
N ARG A 126 -25.69 -14.96 0.41
CA ARG A 126 -26.09 -13.58 0.11
C ARG A 126 -27.48 -13.23 0.67
N GLU A 127 -27.55 -12.57 1.81
CA GLU A 127 -28.65 -11.65 2.07
C GLU A 127 -28.24 -10.26 1.58
N ILE A 128 -29.09 -9.70 0.73
CA ILE A 128 -28.97 -8.34 0.20
C ILE A 128 -28.81 -7.41 1.40
N ALA A 129 -27.68 -6.71 1.46
CA ALA A 129 -27.47 -5.70 2.48
C ALA A 129 -28.63 -4.69 2.36
N VAL A 130 -29.54 -4.69 3.32
CA VAL A 130 -30.42 -3.55 3.53
C VAL A 130 -29.47 -2.37 3.71
N VAL A 131 -29.47 -1.45 2.74
CA VAL A 131 -28.70 -0.21 2.79
C VAL A 131 -29.14 0.51 4.06
N ASN A 132 -28.35 0.35 5.11
CA ASN A 132 -28.69 0.85 6.43
C ASN A 132 -28.19 2.29 6.54
N ASP A 133 -28.90 3.12 7.30
CA ASP A 133 -28.60 4.55 7.46
C ASP A 133 -27.16 4.79 7.95
N PHE A 134 -26.59 3.83 8.70
CA PHE A 134 -25.21 3.88 9.18
C PHE A 134 -24.14 3.86 8.07
N GLN A 135 -24.39 3.24 6.90
CA GLN A 135 -23.41 3.28 5.80
C GLN A 135 -23.29 4.68 5.18
N LYS A 136 -24.32 5.51 5.30
CA LYS A 136 -24.32 6.91 4.84
C LYS A 136 -23.75 7.88 5.88
N MET A 137 -23.46 7.38 7.09
CA MET A 137 -23.00 8.20 8.22
C MET A 137 -21.59 8.76 8.01
N ILE A 138 -20.76 8.10 7.20
CA ILE A 138 -19.42 8.54 6.84
C ILE A 138 -19.38 8.74 5.33
N GLN A 139 -19.10 9.97 4.88
CA GLN A 139 -18.78 10.21 3.49
C GLN A 139 -17.37 9.68 3.19
N LEU A 140 -17.27 8.76 2.23
CA LEU A 140 -16.01 8.16 1.82
C LEU A 140 -15.51 8.88 0.56
N PRO A 141 -14.39 9.60 0.61
CA PRO A 141 -13.82 10.18 -0.59
C PRO A 141 -13.28 9.05 -1.49
N GLU A 142 -13.68 9.06 -2.76
CA GLU A 142 -13.15 8.13 -3.77
C GLU A 142 -11.75 8.57 -4.23
N VAL A 143 -10.75 8.38 -3.37
CA VAL A 143 -9.36 8.66 -3.71
C VAL A 143 -8.76 7.43 -4.38
N LYS A 144 -8.32 7.58 -5.63
CA LYS A 144 -7.55 6.54 -6.33
C LYS A 144 -6.06 6.80 -6.18
N GLN A 145 -5.29 5.72 -6.17
CA GLN A 145 -3.83 5.78 -6.14
C GLN A 145 -3.23 4.88 -7.23
N VAL A 146 -1.99 5.20 -7.61
CA VAL A 146 -1.11 4.36 -8.42
C VAL A 146 0.26 4.27 -7.79
N GLU A 147 0.86 3.08 -7.87
CA GLU A 147 2.31 2.92 -7.78
C GLU A 147 2.96 3.37 -9.10
N VAL A 148 4.04 4.14 -8.97
CA VAL A 148 4.84 4.67 -10.07
C VAL A 148 6.29 4.21 -9.91
N LEU A 149 6.85 3.66 -10.99
CA LEU A 149 8.29 3.48 -11.13
C LEU A 149 8.84 4.52 -12.11
N LEU A 150 9.88 5.23 -11.70
CA LEU A 150 10.44 6.36 -12.45
C LEU A 150 11.97 6.25 -12.55
N GLU A 151 12.48 6.40 -13.77
CA GLU A 151 13.92 6.47 -14.07
C GLU A 151 14.20 7.66 -14.98
N ILE A 152 15.26 8.40 -14.68
CA ILE A 152 15.79 9.43 -15.57
C ILE A 152 16.91 8.80 -16.40
N VAL A 153 16.61 8.55 -17.68
CA VAL A 153 17.44 7.74 -18.56
C VAL A 153 18.62 8.54 -19.12
N GLY A 154 18.39 9.80 -19.47
CA GLY A 154 19.46 10.60 -20.04
C GLY A 154 19.07 12.03 -20.33
N ILE A 155 20.06 12.80 -20.77
CA ILE A 155 19.93 14.22 -21.07
C ILE A 155 20.56 14.56 -22.42
N LYS A 156 20.02 15.57 -23.10
CA LYS A 156 20.54 16.12 -24.35
C LYS A 156 20.49 17.64 -24.35
N ASN A 157 21.34 18.26 -25.18
CA ASN A 157 21.41 19.71 -25.41
C ASN A 157 21.61 20.52 -24.11
N LEU A 158 22.50 20.05 -23.24
CA LEU A 158 22.82 20.77 -22.00
C LEU A 158 23.53 22.10 -22.33
N PRO A 159 23.20 23.22 -21.66
CA PRO A 159 23.90 24.48 -21.86
C PRO A 159 25.39 24.40 -21.49
N ASP A 160 26.23 25.12 -22.23
CA ASP A 160 27.66 25.21 -21.95
C ASP A 160 27.92 25.76 -20.53
N GLY A 161 28.84 25.11 -19.80
CA GLY A 161 29.21 25.46 -18.43
C GLY A 161 28.45 24.70 -17.33
N CYS A 162 27.54 23.78 -17.67
CA CYS A 162 26.83 22.91 -16.70
C CYS A 162 27.54 21.57 -16.41
N LYS A 163 28.88 21.50 -16.46
CA LYS A 163 29.69 20.27 -16.24
C LYS A 163 29.75 19.79 -14.77
N GLU A 164 28.84 20.23 -13.93
CA GLU A 164 28.85 19.95 -12.50
C GLU A 164 28.01 18.70 -12.17
N SER A 165 27.88 18.34 -10.90
CA SER A 165 27.03 17.21 -10.50
C SER A 165 25.57 17.51 -10.83
N LEU A 166 25.04 16.81 -11.84
CA LEU A 166 23.66 16.92 -12.29
C LEU A 166 22.77 15.91 -11.58
N PHE A 167 21.56 16.35 -11.26
CA PHE A 167 20.48 15.46 -10.83
C PHE A 167 19.13 16.05 -11.20
N VAL A 168 18.09 15.21 -11.13
CA VAL A 168 16.72 15.65 -11.32
C VAL A 168 16.01 15.60 -9.99
N SER A 169 15.39 16.71 -9.62
CA SER A 169 14.39 16.71 -8.55
C SER A 169 13.02 16.49 -9.17
N PHE A 170 12.17 15.69 -8.53
CA PHE A 170 10.82 15.46 -9.00
C PHE A 170 9.81 15.52 -7.85
N SER A 171 8.59 15.95 -8.17
CA SER A 171 7.44 16.00 -7.28
C SER A 171 6.15 15.96 -8.10
N LYS A 172 4.98 15.98 -7.45
CA LYS A 172 3.79 16.51 -8.13
C LYS A 172 3.84 18.03 -8.19
N LYS A 173 3.29 18.61 -9.25
CA LYS A 173 3.10 20.07 -9.36
C LYS A 173 2.12 20.57 -8.30
N GLN A 174 1.02 19.85 -8.10
CA GLN A 174 0.12 19.99 -6.96
C GLN A 174 0.31 18.77 -6.05
N PRO A 175 0.94 18.93 -4.87
CA PRO A 175 1.13 17.85 -3.91
C PRO A 175 -0.19 17.13 -3.59
N ASP A 176 -0.13 15.80 -3.48
CA ASP A 176 -1.26 14.98 -3.02
C ASP A 176 -0.90 14.25 -1.72
N ALA A 177 -1.85 13.50 -1.16
CA ALA A 177 -1.68 12.80 0.12
C ALA A 177 -0.54 11.75 0.11
N PHE A 178 -0.11 11.29 -1.06
CA PHE A 178 0.89 10.22 -1.21
C PHE A 178 2.26 10.75 -1.66
N LEU A 179 2.29 11.77 -2.52
CA LEU A 179 3.50 12.45 -3.00
C LEU A 179 3.46 13.94 -2.67
N ASN A 180 3.80 14.24 -1.43
CA ASN A 180 3.90 15.61 -0.91
C ASN A 180 5.35 16.10 -0.72
N ILE A 181 6.33 15.21 -0.87
CA ILE A 181 7.75 15.52 -0.69
C ILE A 181 8.46 15.45 -2.04
N LYS A 182 9.28 16.47 -2.31
CA LYS A 182 10.21 16.49 -3.45
C LYS A 182 11.32 15.46 -3.24
N GLN A 183 11.54 14.62 -4.25
CA GLN A 183 12.56 13.57 -4.25
C GLN A 183 13.65 13.87 -5.29
N LYS A 184 14.79 13.20 -5.17
CA LYS A 184 15.97 13.36 -6.05
C LYS A 184 16.32 12.04 -6.73
N LEU A 185 16.63 12.12 -8.02
CA LEU A 185 17.14 11.02 -8.85
C LEU A 185 18.40 11.42 -9.62
N THR A 186 19.31 10.48 -9.77
CA THR A 186 20.45 10.58 -10.71
C THR A 186 19.98 10.36 -12.15
N ILE A 187 20.82 10.77 -13.10
CA ILE A 187 20.59 10.59 -14.54
C ILE A 187 21.46 9.43 -15.00
N LEU A 188 20.88 8.37 -15.56
CA LEU A 188 21.62 7.16 -15.95
C LEU A 188 22.77 7.46 -16.91
N SER A 189 22.57 8.31 -17.92
CA SER A 189 23.62 8.70 -18.88
C SER A 189 24.82 9.41 -18.25
N GLU A 190 24.64 10.03 -17.08
CA GLU A 190 25.69 10.80 -16.39
C GLU A 190 26.33 10.00 -15.26
N ALA A 191 25.53 9.29 -14.48
CA ALA A 191 26.00 8.57 -13.29
C ALA A 191 26.54 7.17 -13.60
N GLY A 192 26.13 6.56 -14.73
CA GLY A 192 26.45 5.17 -15.07
C GLY A 192 25.75 4.11 -14.20
N GLU A 193 25.14 4.51 -13.09
CA GLU A 193 24.36 3.65 -12.20
C GLU A 193 22.86 3.87 -12.41
N LYS A 194 22.12 2.76 -12.52
CA LYS A 194 20.65 2.77 -12.67
C LYS A 194 19.99 3.03 -11.32
N GLN A 195 19.24 4.12 -11.23
CA GLN A 195 18.40 4.45 -10.08
C GLN A 195 16.93 4.55 -10.52
N VAL A 196 16.06 3.73 -9.93
CA VAL A 196 14.61 3.75 -10.18
C VAL A 196 13.91 4.14 -8.88
N ALA A 197 13.16 5.23 -8.90
CA ALA A 197 12.30 5.60 -7.78
C ALA A 197 11.01 4.77 -7.82
N SER A 198 10.53 4.37 -6.64
CA SER A 198 9.24 3.70 -6.45
C SER A 198 8.44 4.49 -5.43
N PHE A 199 7.28 5.00 -5.84
CA PHE A 199 6.42 5.83 -5.00
C PHE A 199 4.94 5.67 -5.35
N GLN A 200 4.06 6.17 -4.49
CA GLN A 200 2.63 6.23 -4.72
C GLN A 200 2.19 7.68 -4.97
N CYS A 201 1.21 7.89 -5.84
CA CYS A 201 0.54 9.17 -6.05
C CYS A 201 -0.88 8.98 -6.58
N GLU A 202 -1.69 10.03 -6.56
CA GLU A 202 -2.99 10.01 -7.25
C GLU A 202 -2.77 9.90 -8.77
N PRO A 203 -3.69 9.28 -9.53
CA PRO A 203 -3.52 9.08 -10.97
C PRO A 203 -3.72 10.36 -11.81
N THR A 204 -4.13 11.47 -11.19
CA THR A 204 -4.44 12.75 -11.84
C THR A 204 -3.30 13.76 -11.68
N GLY A 205 -3.30 14.80 -12.51
CA GLY A 205 -2.36 15.91 -12.40
C GLY A 205 -1.01 15.62 -13.07
N GLU A 206 0.03 16.35 -12.64
CA GLU A 206 1.28 16.43 -13.37
C GLU A 206 2.49 16.11 -12.47
N LEU A 207 3.35 15.20 -12.92
CA LEU A 207 4.69 15.07 -12.38
C LEU A 207 5.54 16.24 -12.89
N PHE A 208 6.20 16.91 -11.96
CA PHE A 208 7.07 18.05 -12.20
C PHE A 208 8.52 17.63 -12.01
N PHE A 209 9.36 17.98 -12.98
CA PHE A 209 10.78 17.65 -13.00
C PHE A 209 11.60 18.93 -13.07
N GLU A 210 12.63 19.01 -12.25
CA GLU A 210 13.63 20.08 -12.26
C GLU A 210 15.00 19.48 -12.51
N LEU A 211 15.63 19.88 -13.61
CA LEU A 211 17.03 19.60 -13.84
C LEU A 211 17.88 20.57 -13.00
N VAL A 212 18.72 20.02 -12.14
CA VAL A 212 19.49 20.79 -11.17
C VAL A 212 20.98 20.53 -11.35
N SER A 213 21.76 21.62 -11.40
CA SER A 213 23.22 21.63 -11.32
C SER A 213 23.65 21.99 -9.91
N GLN A 214 24.67 21.29 -9.40
CA GLN A 214 25.25 21.57 -8.10
C GLN A 214 26.76 21.78 -8.23
N SER A 215 27.20 23.02 -7.99
CA SER A 215 28.60 23.40 -7.98
C SER A 215 29.28 22.90 -6.69
N PRO A 216 30.48 22.29 -6.76
CA PRO A 216 31.32 22.14 -5.58
C PRO A 216 31.73 23.53 -5.08
N SER A 217 31.51 23.83 -3.80
CA SER A 217 32.02 25.05 -3.18
C SER A 217 33.16 24.71 -2.22
N ASN A 218 34.17 25.57 -2.17
CA ASN A 218 35.32 25.44 -1.26
C ASN A 218 34.97 25.77 0.20
N LEU A 219 33.71 26.14 0.48
CA LEU A 219 33.21 26.45 1.81
C LEU A 219 32.19 25.38 2.25
N PRO A 220 32.38 24.72 3.41
CA PRO A 220 31.56 23.57 3.82
C PRO A 220 30.05 23.84 3.95
N ALA A 221 29.62 25.12 4.01
CA ALA A 221 28.26 25.49 4.43
C ALA A 221 27.31 25.96 3.32
N VAL A 222 27.75 26.21 2.07
CA VAL A 222 26.84 26.70 1.01
C VAL A 222 27.16 26.04 -0.33
N LYS A 223 26.46 24.95 -0.64
CA LYS A 223 26.42 24.37 -1.99
C LYS A 223 25.55 25.26 -2.87
N LYS A 224 26.09 25.80 -3.97
CA LYS A 224 25.31 26.60 -4.91
C LYS A 224 24.50 25.63 -5.79
N VAL A 225 23.18 25.65 -5.62
CA VAL A 225 22.25 24.84 -6.38
C VAL A 225 21.56 25.72 -7.42
N ARG A 226 21.56 25.31 -8.68
CA ARG A 226 20.94 26.04 -9.79
C ARG A 226 20.01 25.14 -10.57
N THR A 227 18.74 25.53 -10.69
CA THR A 227 17.81 24.91 -11.63
C THR A 227 18.12 25.38 -13.05
N ILE A 228 18.35 24.43 -13.96
CA ILE A 228 18.65 24.67 -15.37
C ILE A 228 17.35 24.83 -16.16
N GLY A 229 16.39 23.94 -15.91
CA GLY A 229 15.09 23.97 -16.56
C GLY A 229 14.12 22.98 -15.93
N THR A 230 12.87 23.05 -16.37
CA THR A 230 11.76 22.29 -15.79
C THR A 230 10.92 21.61 -16.85
N ALA A 231 10.34 20.45 -16.52
CA ALA A 231 9.44 19.72 -17.41
C ALA A 231 8.22 19.19 -16.63
N LEU A 232 7.14 18.95 -17.36
CA LEU A 232 5.89 18.38 -16.85
C LEU A 232 5.55 17.09 -17.58
N LEU A 233 5.00 16.13 -16.85
CA LEU A 233 4.40 14.93 -17.39
C LEU A 233 3.01 14.75 -16.79
N SER A 234 1.98 15.07 -17.57
CA SER A 234 0.59 14.82 -17.18
C SER A 234 0.32 13.31 -17.11
N LEU A 235 -0.23 12.88 -15.97
CA LEU A 235 -0.64 11.51 -15.69
C LEU A 235 -1.99 11.18 -16.36
N ASP A 236 -2.87 12.18 -16.51
CA ASP A 236 -4.18 12.04 -17.15
C ASP A 236 -4.07 11.50 -18.58
N ASN A 237 -3.02 11.87 -19.31
CA ASN A 237 -2.73 11.36 -20.66
C ASN A 237 -2.58 9.83 -20.73
N PHE A 238 -2.28 9.17 -19.62
CA PHE A 238 -2.04 7.73 -19.55
C PHE A 238 -3.06 6.97 -18.72
N LEU A 239 -3.63 7.63 -17.71
CA LEU A 239 -4.44 6.98 -16.66
C LEU A 239 -5.92 7.36 -16.71
N ASN A 240 -6.33 8.35 -17.53
CA ASN A 240 -7.72 8.79 -17.62
C ASN A 240 -8.19 9.05 -19.08
N PRO A 241 -8.78 8.06 -19.77
CA PRO A 241 -8.87 6.65 -19.36
C PRO A 241 -7.49 5.95 -19.43
N VAL A 242 -7.38 4.79 -18.78
CA VAL A 242 -6.13 4.01 -18.83
C VAL A 242 -5.84 3.60 -20.27
N SER A 243 -4.76 4.11 -20.84
CA SER A 243 -4.35 3.85 -22.23
C SER A 243 -3.02 3.10 -22.30
N ARG A 244 -2.10 3.38 -21.36
CA ARG A 244 -0.74 2.82 -21.36
C ARG A 244 -0.15 2.82 -19.96
N LEU A 245 0.47 1.72 -19.55
CA LEU A 245 1.03 1.56 -18.19
C LEU A 245 2.56 1.70 -18.12
N ALA A 246 3.21 2.00 -19.24
CA ALA A 246 4.63 2.33 -19.28
C ALA A 246 4.97 3.18 -20.49
N VAL A 247 5.66 4.30 -20.29
CA VAL A 247 6.11 5.20 -21.36
C VAL A 247 7.56 5.60 -21.13
N GLU A 248 8.31 5.66 -22.23
CA GLU A 248 9.64 6.23 -22.25
C GLU A 248 9.70 7.26 -23.38
N LYS A 249 10.03 8.51 -23.06
CA LYS A 249 10.06 9.61 -24.05
C LYS A 249 11.05 10.71 -23.66
N TRP A 250 11.43 11.50 -24.66
CA TRP A 250 12.11 12.78 -24.44
C TRP A 250 11.07 13.85 -24.09
N VAL A 251 11.35 14.63 -23.05
CA VAL A 251 10.59 15.83 -22.68
C VAL A 251 11.50 17.04 -22.76
N GLU A 252 11.01 18.13 -23.34
CA GLU A 252 11.73 19.39 -23.44
C GLU A 252 11.69 20.13 -22.11
N LEU A 253 12.81 20.72 -21.72
CA LEU A 253 12.92 21.54 -20.52
C LEU A 253 12.66 23.00 -20.86
N LEU A 254 11.74 23.61 -20.11
CA LEU A 254 11.55 25.05 -20.09
C LEU A 254 12.71 25.68 -19.30
N PRO A 255 13.53 26.55 -19.92
CA PRO A 255 14.73 27.09 -19.28
C PRO A 255 14.36 28.05 -18.14
N SER A 256 15.09 27.97 -17.02
CA SER A 256 14.88 28.85 -15.87
C SER A 256 15.46 30.27 -16.06
N SER A 257 16.27 30.48 -17.10
CA SER A 257 16.88 31.78 -17.42
C SER A 257 16.74 32.11 -18.89
N ARG A 258 16.51 33.38 -19.24
CA ARG A 258 16.32 33.88 -20.64
C ARG A 258 17.56 33.77 -21.56
N LYS A 259 18.66 33.14 -21.14
CA LYS A 259 19.79 32.91 -22.04
C LYS A 259 19.37 31.88 -23.08
N VAL A 260 19.19 32.34 -24.31
CA VAL A 260 18.77 31.54 -25.45
C VAL A 260 19.92 30.59 -25.84
N SER A 261 19.83 29.32 -25.45
CA SER A 261 20.56 28.26 -26.13
C SER A 261 19.88 28.00 -27.48
N SER A 262 20.64 27.60 -28.51
CA SER A 262 20.11 27.37 -29.86
C SER A 262 19.13 26.19 -29.95
N LYS A 263 19.16 25.27 -28.96
CA LYS A 263 18.21 24.16 -28.79
C LYS A 263 17.84 23.99 -27.31
N PRO A 264 16.58 23.65 -26.98
CA PRO A 264 16.19 23.37 -25.60
C PRO A 264 16.85 22.09 -25.09
N ALA A 265 17.21 22.08 -23.81
CA ALA A 265 17.67 20.89 -23.12
C ALA A 265 16.51 19.87 -23.01
N CYS A 266 16.80 18.58 -23.15
CA CYS A 266 15.77 17.54 -23.07
C CYS A 266 16.14 16.46 -22.07
N LEU A 267 15.15 15.97 -21.32
CA LEU A 267 15.28 14.79 -20.45
C LEU A 267 14.60 13.58 -21.08
N ARG A 268 15.26 12.43 -21.07
CA ARG A 268 14.64 11.14 -21.39
C ARG A 268 14.12 10.52 -20.10
N ILE A 269 12.80 10.42 -19.99
CA ILE A 269 12.12 9.92 -18.80
C ILE A 269 11.48 8.58 -19.15
N ALA A 270 11.73 7.55 -18.34
CA ALA A 270 11.02 6.29 -18.35
C ALA A 270 10.15 6.20 -17.11
N VAL A 271 8.86 5.95 -17.29
CA VAL A 271 7.89 5.81 -16.20
C VAL A 271 6.96 4.63 -16.45
N SER A 272 6.60 3.92 -15.39
CA SER A 272 5.59 2.87 -15.40
C SER A 272 4.60 3.06 -14.26
N PHE A 273 3.34 2.69 -14.50
CA PHE A 273 2.22 2.83 -13.58
C PHE A 273 1.56 1.49 -13.34
N THR A 274 1.01 1.31 -12.14
CA THR A 274 -0.04 0.32 -11.90
C THR A 274 -1.38 0.84 -12.43
N VAL A 275 -2.35 -0.06 -12.61
CA VAL A 275 -3.73 0.35 -12.87
C VAL A 275 -4.26 1.11 -11.64
N PRO A 276 -4.89 2.29 -11.80
CA PRO A 276 -5.47 3.02 -10.68
C PRO A 276 -6.41 2.14 -9.86
N ASN A 277 -6.16 2.06 -8.55
CA ASN A 277 -6.99 1.33 -7.60
C ASN A 277 -7.43 2.26 -6.45
N GLN A 278 -8.49 1.86 -5.75
CA GLN A 278 -8.98 2.59 -4.59
C GLN A 278 -7.89 2.64 -3.51
N ALA A 279 -7.58 3.84 -3.04
CA ALA A 279 -6.66 4.00 -1.93
C ALA A 279 -7.30 3.50 -0.63
N PRO A 280 -6.53 2.84 0.26
CA PRO A 280 -7.04 2.50 1.58
C PRO A 280 -7.47 3.75 2.35
N HIS A 281 -8.61 3.69 3.01
CA HIS A 281 -9.07 4.72 3.92
C HIS A 281 -8.19 4.72 5.17
N VAL A 282 -7.64 5.89 5.53
CA VAL A 282 -6.76 6.03 6.70
C VAL A 282 -7.39 7.01 7.68
N TRP A 283 -7.53 6.55 8.92
CA TRP A 283 -8.12 7.29 10.02
C TRP A 283 -7.16 7.33 11.20
N HIS A 284 -7.24 8.39 12.00
CA HIS A 284 -6.48 8.53 13.23
C HIS A 284 -7.41 8.77 14.41
N MET A 285 -7.26 7.96 15.46
CA MET A 285 -8.02 8.05 16.70
C MET A 285 -7.27 8.91 17.72
N VAL A 286 -7.75 10.13 17.91
CA VAL A 286 -7.15 11.10 18.82
C VAL A 286 -7.99 11.21 20.08
N GLN A 287 -7.40 10.84 21.22
CA GLN A 287 -7.93 11.22 22.52
C GLN A 287 -7.41 12.61 22.92
N PRO A 288 -8.25 13.48 23.48
CA PRO A 288 -7.76 14.69 24.11
C PRO A 288 -6.79 14.29 25.23
N GLN A 289 -5.53 14.69 25.14
CA GLN A 289 -4.62 14.58 26.28
C GLN A 289 -5.13 15.51 27.37
N SER A 290 -5.35 14.98 28.56
CA SER A 290 -5.54 15.80 29.76
C SER A 290 -4.24 16.57 29.99
N LEU A 291 -4.21 17.85 29.63
CA LEU A 291 -3.13 18.77 29.98
C LEU A 291 -3.16 19.02 31.50
N LEU A 292 -2.61 18.09 32.26
CA LEU A 292 -2.19 18.30 33.65
C LEU A 292 -0.79 17.72 33.82
N LYS A 293 0.19 18.34 33.17
CA LYS A 293 1.57 18.37 33.65
C LYS A 293 1.83 19.76 34.22
N GLY A 294 1.39 19.98 35.45
CA GLY A 294 1.65 21.20 36.20
C GLY A 294 0.74 21.32 37.41
N CYS A 295 1.35 21.37 38.60
CA CYS A 295 0.75 21.68 39.92
C CYS A 295 0.05 20.54 40.70
N LEU A 296 0.86 19.89 41.54
CA LEU A 296 0.73 19.64 42.99
C LEU A 296 -0.59 19.06 43.55
N PHE A 297 -0.43 17.90 44.21
CA PHE A 297 -1.33 17.13 45.09
C PHE A 297 -2.40 16.25 44.43
N GLN A 298 -2.08 14.96 44.24
CA GLN A 298 -3.09 13.90 44.17
C GLN A 298 -3.34 13.36 45.58
N LEU A 299 -4.53 13.61 46.12
CA LEU A 299 -5.06 12.88 47.28
C LEU A 299 -5.40 11.44 46.84
N PRO A 300 -5.08 10.42 47.66
CA PRO A 300 -5.42 9.03 47.33
C PRO A 300 -6.91 8.81 47.55
N GLY A 301 -7.62 8.39 46.49
CA GLY A 301 -9.02 7.99 46.58
C GLY A 301 -10.00 8.86 45.80
N ARG A 302 -9.82 8.97 44.48
CA ARG A 302 -10.94 9.23 43.54
C ARG A 302 -10.55 8.81 42.13
N ILE A 303 -11.06 7.65 41.70
CA ILE A 303 -11.05 7.23 40.30
C ILE A 303 -12.06 8.13 39.57
N GLN A 304 -11.58 9.20 38.93
CA GLN A 304 -12.39 9.93 37.96
C GLN A 304 -12.41 9.13 36.66
N ASN A 305 -13.49 8.38 36.43
CA ASN A 305 -13.87 7.87 35.11
C ASN A 305 -14.03 9.08 34.17
N ASN A 306 -12.97 9.41 33.43
CA ASN A 306 -12.98 10.60 32.59
C ASN A 306 -13.79 10.30 31.32
N LYS A 307 -14.91 11.01 31.17
CA LYS A 307 -15.89 10.95 30.06
C LYS A 307 -15.31 11.52 28.76
N SER A 308 -14.12 11.12 28.34
CA SER A 308 -13.45 11.72 27.18
C SER A 308 -13.98 11.14 25.87
N TRP A 309 -14.38 12.02 24.96
CA TRP A 309 -14.68 11.67 23.58
C TRP A 309 -13.37 11.38 22.83
N THR A 310 -13.35 10.31 22.04
CA THR A 310 -12.27 10.03 21.09
C THR A 310 -12.68 10.55 19.73
N ARG A 311 -11.86 11.42 19.13
CA ARG A 311 -12.10 11.95 17.79
C ARG A 311 -11.49 11.02 16.75
N VAL A 312 -12.23 10.73 15.70
CA VAL A 312 -11.73 10.01 14.52
C VAL A 312 -11.58 11.04 13.40
N ILE A 313 -10.33 11.26 12.97
CA ILE A 313 -9.98 12.23 11.92
C ILE A 313 -9.46 11.51 10.66
N ASN A 314 -9.73 12.08 9.49
CA ASN A 314 -9.16 11.61 8.21
C ASN A 314 -7.70 12.08 8.03
N GLY A 315 -7.08 11.67 6.92
CA GLY A 315 -5.75 12.14 6.51
C GLY A 315 -5.64 13.64 6.16
N THR A 316 -6.75 14.39 6.12
CA THR A 316 -6.78 15.86 5.96
C THR A 316 -7.11 16.59 7.26
N ASP A 317 -6.94 15.91 8.41
CA ASP A 317 -7.24 16.41 9.77
C ASP A 317 -8.69 16.85 10.00
N SER A 318 -9.62 16.45 9.14
CA SER A 318 -11.05 16.69 9.28
C SER A 318 -11.68 15.61 10.16
N GLU A 319 -12.50 16.03 11.12
CA GLU A 319 -13.19 15.13 12.05
C GLU A 319 -14.38 14.47 11.36
N VAL A 320 -14.48 13.15 11.46
CA VAL A 320 -15.55 12.37 10.82
C VAL A 320 -16.56 11.85 11.84
N ILE A 321 -16.08 11.38 12.99
CA ILE A 321 -16.97 10.92 14.06
C ILE A 321 -16.30 11.06 15.42
N ARG A 322 -17.08 11.37 16.46
CA ARG A 322 -16.63 11.24 17.86
C ARG A 322 -17.23 10.00 18.49
N LEU A 323 -16.41 9.26 19.21
CA LEU A 323 -16.80 8.00 19.86
C LEU A 323 -16.61 8.10 21.38
N GLN A 324 -17.55 7.54 22.13
CA GLN A 324 -17.49 7.45 23.58
C GLN A 324 -18.10 6.13 24.06
N ILE A 325 -17.43 5.44 24.99
CA ILE A 325 -18.03 4.32 25.73
C ILE A 325 -18.78 4.88 26.94
N ARG A 326 -20.03 4.45 27.14
CA ARG A 326 -20.84 4.75 28.31
C ARG A 326 -21.20 3.48 29.05
N ASP A 327 -21.02 3.46 30.37
CA ASP A 327 -21.59 2.41 31.21
C ASP A 327 -23.08 2.71 31.42
N SER A 328 -23.95 1.76 31.08
CA SER A 328 -25.38 1.86 31.37
C SER A 328 -25.70 1.01 32.61
N THR A 329 -26.12 1.64 33.70
CA THR A 329 -26.66 0.94 34.87
C THR A 329 -28.15 0.69 34.69
N GLU A 330 -28.58 -0.57 34.61
CA GLU A 330 -29.99 -0.91 34.83
C GLU A 330 -30.31 -0.85 36.33
N VAL A 331 -31.54 -0.43 36.63
CA VAL A 331 -32.11 -0.42 37.98
C VAL A 331 -32.07 -1.84 38.56
N LYS A 332 -31.54 -1.96 39.78
CA LYS A 332 -31.34 -3.21 40.49
C LYS A 332 -32.63 -4.06 40.57
N THR A 333 -32.73 -5.09 39.75
CA THR A 333 -33.47 -6.31 40.12
C THR A 333 -32.46 -7.37 40.55
N LYS A 334 -32.69 -7.94 41.73
CA LYS A 334 -31.82 -8.90 42.42
C LYS A 334 -31.50 -10.07 41.48
N HIS A 335 -30.30 -10.07 40.90
CA HIS A 335 -29.40 -11.20 40.59
C HIS A 335 -28.30 -10.65 39.65
N GLN A 336 -27.03 -10.74 40.05
CA GLN A 336 -25.79 -10.38 39.32
C GLN A 336 -25.95 -9.36 38.17
N GLY A 337 -25.72 -8.08 38.47
CA GLY A 337 -25.72 -7.02 37.44
C GLY A 337 -24.67 -7.27 36.37
N ILE A 338 -25.11 -7.59 35.16
CA ILE A 338 -24.25 -7.69 33.98
C ILE A 338 -23.85 -6.25 33.61
N ALA A 339 -22.55 -5.96 33.56
CA ALA A 339 -22.05 -4.68 33.11
C ALA A 339 -22.46 -4.46 31.64
N LYS A 340 -23.35 -3.50 31.39
CA LYS A 340 -23.79 -3.12 30.05
C LYS A 340 -23.06 -1.83 29.67
N LYS A 341 -22.46 -1.84 28.47
CA LYS A 341 -21.70 -0.70 27.93
C LYS A 341 -22.18 -0.40 26.53
N ASP A 342 -22.32 0.88 26.20
CA ASP A 342 -22.73 1.32 24.87
C ASP A 342 -21.64 2.21 24.26
N VAL A 343 -21.36 2.04 22.97
CA VAL A 343 -20.56 2.97 22.17
C VAL A 343 -21.51 3.97 21.53
N ILE A 344 -21.35 5.24 21.89
CA ILE A 344 -22.09 6.35 21.31
C ILE A 344 -21.21 7.05 20.27
N GLY A 345 -21.77 7.27 19.09
CA GLY A 345 -21.18 8.04 18.00
C GLY A 345 -21.87 9.40 17.84
N LEU A 346 -21.10 10.45 17.63
CA LEU A 346 -21.57 11.78 17.25
C LEU A 346 -21.02 12.11 15.85
N THR A 347 -21.91 12.36 14.88
CA THR A 347 -21.55 12.78 13.51
C THR A 347 -21.14 14.25 13.45
N GLU A 348 -20.61 14.66 12.30
CA GLU A 348 -20.37 16.07 11.98
C GLU A 348 -21.66 16.92 12.01
N SER A 349 -22.81 16.34 11.63
CA SER A 349 -24.13 17.01 11.72
C SER A 349 -24.62 17.23 13.16
N GLY A 350 -23.94 16.65 14.16
CA GLY A 350 -24.34 16.71 15.57
C GLY A 350 -25.33 15.62 15.98
N ASP A 351 -25.66 14.69 15.09
CA ASP A 351 -26.57 13.58 15.39
C ASP A 351 -25.88 12.54 16.26
N THR A 352 -26.59 12.10 17.30
CA THR A 352 -26.08 11.12 18.27
C THR A 352 -26.69 9.76 17.99
N HIS A 353 -25.85 8.74 17.81
CA HIS A 353 -26.29 7.37 17.53
C HIS A 353 -25.61 6.36 18.45
N THR A 354 -26.36 5.34 18.88
CA THR A 354 -25.79 4.16 19.51
C THR A 354 -25.19 3.26 18.42
N LEU A 355 -23.87 3.09 18.42
CA LEU A 355 -23.14 2.36 17.39
C LEU A 355 -22.81 0.92 17.79
N ALA A 356 -22.67 0.65 19.09
CA ALA A 356 -22.47 -0.71 19.59
C ALA A 356 -22.99 -0.88 21.01
N GLU A 357 -23.47 -2.08 21.33
CA GLU A 357 -23.91 -2.47 22.67
C GLU A 357 -23.14 -3.71 23.15
N PHE A 358 -22.61 -3.65 24.36
CA PHE A 358 -21.97 -4.77 25.02
C PHE A 358 -22.99 -5.53 25.88
N ARG A 359 -23.20 -6.81 25.58
CA ARG A 359 -24.08 -7.70 26.35
C ARG A 359 -23.41 -9.05 26.59
N GLY A 360 -23.31 -9.44 27.86
CA GLY A 360 -22.69 -10.70 28.27
C GLY A 360 -21.17 -10.68 28.06
N ALA A 361 -20.71 -11.19 26.90
CA ALA A 361 -19.30 -11.28 26.53
C ALA A 361 -19.02 -10.84 25.08
N LYS A 362 -19.99 -10.19 24.42
CA LYS A 362 -19.92 -9.80 23.02
C LYS A 362 -20.43 -8.38 22.80
N TRP A 363 -19.89 -7.73 21.78
CA TRP A 363 -20.33 -6.43 21.28
C TRP A 363 -21.23 -6.64 20.07
N SER A 364 -22.42 -6.07 20.09
CA SER A 364 -23.32 -6.00 18.94
C SER A 364 -23.21 -4.62 18.31
N LEU A 365 -22.71 -4.53 17.08
CA LEU A 365 -22.46 -3.29 16.36
C LEU A 365 -23.60 -3.02 15.37
N MET A 366 -23.90 -1.74 15.14
CA MET A 366 -24.78 -1.25 14.08
C MET A 366 -26.14 -1.97 14.05
N ASN A 367 -26.91 -1.88 15.14
CA ASN A 367 -28.17 -2.62 15.33
C ASN A 367 -28.02 -4.15 15.16
N SER A 368 -26.98 -4.72 15.76
CA SER A 368 -26.69 -6.17 15.74
C SER A 368 -26.39 -6.77 14.36
N GLN A 369 -26.07 -5.94 13.36
CA GLN A 369 -25.59 -6.41 12.06
C GLN A 369 -24.23 -7.10 12.13
N TRP A 370 -23.44 -6.73 13.13
CA TRP A 370 -22.14 -7.33 13.40
C TRP A 370 -22.00 -7.68 14.87
N CYS A 371 -21.30 -8.77 15.13
CA CYS A 371 -21.01 -9.28 16.46
C CYS A 371 -19.50 -9.39 16.62
N LEU A 372 -18.91 -8.54 17.45
CA LEU A 372 -17.51 -8.60 17.82
C LEU A 372 -17.35 -9.38 19.12
N GLN A 373 -16.59 -10.47 19.09
CA GLN A 373 -16.36 -11.35 20.23
C GLN A 373 -14.90 -11.79 20.33
N ARG A 374 -14.45 -12.09 21.55
CA ARG A 374 -13.13 -12.66 21.80
C ARG A 374 -13.16 -14.18 21.64
N THR A 375 -12.13 -14.74 21.01
CA THR A 375 -11.98 -16.19 20.89
C THR A 375 -11.44 -16.83 22.17
N LYS A 376 -11.80 -18.10 22.40
CA LYS A 376 -11.34 -18.88 23.56
C LYS A 376 -10.10 -19.75 23.27
N LYS A 377 -9.61 -19.75 22.03
CA LYS A 377 -8.50 -20.61 21.59
C LYS A 377 -7.18 -19.84 21.70
N PHE A 378 -6.19 -20.49 22.31
CA PHE A 378 -4.87 -19.92 22.58
C PHE A 378 -3.81 -20.71 21.81
N SER A 379 -3.63 -20.39 20.54
CA SER A 379 -2.37 -20.63 19.84
C SER A 379 -1.84 -19.30 19.29
N GLU A 380 -0.53 -19.21 19.09
CA GLU A 380 0.16 -18.01 18.56
C GLU A 380 -0.26 -17.65 17.11
N TYR A 381 -0.96 -18.58 16.44
CA TYR A 381 -1.52 -18.45 15.10
C TYR A 381 -3.04 -18.24 15.09
N ASP A 382 -3.69 -18.27 16.25
CA ASP A 382 -5.14 -18.03 16.34
C ASP A 382 -5.44 -16.54 16.31
N HIS A 383 -6.57 -16.19 15.69
CA HIS A 383 -7.15 -14.87 15.78
C HIS A 383 -7.66 -14.61 17.20
N LEU A 384 -7.46 -13.39 17.68
CA LEU A 384 -7.85 -12.98 19.04
C LEU A 384 -9.32 -12.58 19.13
N PHE A 385 -9.86 -12.06 18.02
CA PHE A 385 -11.24 -11.61 17.93
C PHE A 385 -11.88 -12.03 16.61
N GLU A 386 -13.19 -12.19 16.64
CA GLU A 386 -14.02 -12.43 15.48
C GLU A 386 -15.05 -11.31 15.38
N LEU A 387 -15.18 -10.76 14.18
CA LEU A 387 -16.25 -9.86 13.79
C LEU A 387 -17.14 -10.61 12.81
N VAL A 388 -18.30 -11.05 13.30
CA VAL A 388 -19.24 -11.91 12.57
C VAL A 388 -20.48 -11.10 12.19
N GLY A 389 -20.78 -11.03 10.91
CA GLY A 389 -22.01 -10.44 10.38
C GLY A 389 -22.37 -11.13 9.07
N HIS A 390 -22.73 -10.35 8.04
CA HIS A 390 -22.88 -10.87 6.68
C HIS A 390 -21.55 -11.36 6.06
N ARG A 391 -20.42 -11.02 6.69
CA ARG A 391 -19.08 -11.54 6.39
C ARG A 391 -18.44 -12.03 7.68
N MET A 392 -17.46 -12.90 7.53
CA MET A 392 -16.61 -13.33 8.64
C MET A 392 -15.25 -12.63 8.54
N VAL A 393 -14.91 -11.90 9.59
CA VAL A 393 -13.62 -11.22 9.71
C VAL A 393 -12.94 -11.66 10.99
N ASN A 394 -11.76 -12.25 10.87
CA ASN A 394 -10.93 -12.64 12.01
C ASN A 394 -9.84 -11.59 12.22
N ILE A 395 -9.57 -11.24 13.47
CA ILE A 395 -8.60 -10.20 13.83
C ILE A 395 -7.39 -10.88 14.47
N PHE A 396 -6.27 -10.83 13.76
CA PHE A 396 -5.00 -11.42 14.16
C PHE A 396 -4.06 -10.38 14.76
N GLN A 397 -3.22 -10.79 15.70
CA GLN A 397 -2.12 -9.96 16.18
C GLN A 397 -1.00 -9.88 15.12
N GLY A 398 -0.38 -8.71 15.01
CA GLY A 398 0.66 -8.41 14.04
C GLY A 398 0.13 -7.94 12.69
N ARG A 399 1.06 -7.50 11.85
CA ARG A 399 0.85 -7.25 10.43
C ARG A 399 0.84 -8.60 9.72
N ARG A 400 -0.35 -9.05 9.29
CA ARG A 400 -0.54 -10.31 8.59
C ARG A 400 -0.95 -10.03 7.14
N LEU A 401 -0.59 -10.92 6.23
CA LEU A 401 -0.94 -10.84 4.79
C LEU A 401 -0.50 -9.55 4.05
N ASP A 402 0.36 -8.73 4.66
CA ASP A 402 1.02 -7.59 4.01
C ASP A 402 2.50 -7.95 3.78
N PHE A 403 3.04 -7.59 2.61
CA PHE A 403 4.45 -7.79 2.29
C PHE A 403 5.36 -7.03 3.26
N GLU A 404 6.54 -7.59 3.55
CA GLU A 404 7.57 -6.91 4.35
C GLU A 404 8.00 -5.59 3.69
N ARG A 405 7.79 -4.47 4.39
CA ARG A 405 8.21 -3.15 3.92
C ARG A 405 9.73 -3.01 4.01
N LYS A 406 10.38 -2.76 2.87
CA LYS A 406 11.85 -2.73 2.81
C LYS A 406 12.52 -1.56 3.54
N HIS A 407 11.88 -0.42 3.79
CA HIS A 407 12.51 0.70 4.51
C HIS A 407 11.51 1.56 5.30
N CYS A 408 12.00 2.08 6.45
CA CYS A 408 11.47 3.21 7.24
C CYS A 408 10.44 2.98 8.37
N GLU A 409 10.32 1.78 8.95
CA GLU A 409 9.71 1.65 10.27
C GLU A 409 10.71 1.02 11.25
N LYS A 410 11.50 1.87 11.92
CA LYS A 410 12.36 1.46 13.06
C LYS A 410 11.53 0.61 14.04
N HIS A 411 12.02 -0.59 14.37
CA HIS A 411 11.65 -1.44 15.52
C HIS A 411 10.27 -1.14 16.16
N ARG A 412 9.18 -1.30 15.41
CA ARG A 412 7.85 -1.37 16.00
C ARG A 412 7.55 -2.84 16.29
N SER A 413 7.02 -3.11 17.47
CA SER A 413 6.67 -4.47 17.86
C SER A 413 5.47 -4.91 17.04
N GLU A 414 5.47 -6.14 16.52
CA GLU A 414 4.27 -6.73 15.89
C GLU A 414 3.09 -6.78 16.89
N GLN A 415 3.36 -6.70 18.19
CA GLN A 415 2.32 -6.59 19.22
C GLN A 415 1.56 -5.26 19.19
N ASP A 416 2.09 -4.21 18.54
CA ASP A 416 1.42 -2.91 18.39
C ASP A 416 0.36 -2.92 17.28
N PHE A 417 0.30 -3.99 16.48
CA PHE A 417 -0.56 -4.09 15.32
C PHE A 417 -1.62 -5.19 15.46
N MET A 418 -2.76 -4.97 14.82
CA MET A 418 -3.73 -6.03 14.53
C MET A 418 -4.21 -5.94 13.08
N THR A 419 -4.31 -7.10 12.43
CA THR A 419 -4.82 -7.22 11.06
C THR A 419 -6.19 -7.88 11.08
N ALA A 420 -7.19 -7.21 10.49
CA ALA A 420 -8.48 -7.79 10.21
C ALA A 420 -8.44 -8.51 8.85
N VAL A 421 -8.79 -9.78 8.84
CA VAL A 421 -8.74 -10.67 7.67
C VAL A 421 -10.12 -11.23 7.41
N GLU A 422 -10.67 -10.93 6.23
CA GLU A 422 -11.91 -11.52 5.73
C GLU A 422 -11.65 -12.90 5.15
N PHE A 423 -12.51 -13.86 5.49
CA PHE A 423 -12.56 -15.17 4.83
C PHE A 423 -13.83 -15.28 3.99
N SER A 424 -13.69 -15.69 2.73
CA SER A 424 -14.80 -15.91 1.81
C SER A 424 -14.51 -17.07 0.86
N ALA A 425 -15.51 -17.49 0.09
CA ALA A 425 -15.31 -18.48 -0.97
C ALA A 425 -14.27 -18.03 -2.03
N GLU A 426 -14.18 -16.72 -2.27
CA GLU A 426 -13.20 -16.12 -3.20
C GLU A 426 -11.81 -15.99 -2.56
N ASN A 427 -11.75 -15.84 -1.23
CA ASN A 427 -10.51 -15.67 -0.46
C ASN A 427 -10.44 -16.70 0.68
N PRO A 428 -10.32 -18.01 0.36
CA PRO A 428 -10.38 -19.07 1.37
C PRO A 428 -9.16 -19.06 2.31
N TYR A 429 -8.06 -18.44 1.89
CA TYR A 429 -6.84 -18.24 2.69
C TYR A 429 -6.79 -16.88 3.40
N GLY A 430 -7.87 -16.10 3.30
CA GLY A 430 -7.99 -14.80 3.93
C GLY A 430 -7.54 -13.65 3.04
N LYS A 431 -8.23 -12.53 3.16
CA LYS A 431 -7.88 -11.23 2.56
C LYS A 431 -7.77 -10.20 3.68
N ALA A 432 -6.62 -9.56 3.84
CA ALA A 432 -6.51 -8.45 4.79
C ALA A 432 -7.39 -7.29 4.34
N VAL A 433 -8.32 -6.86 5.21
CA VAL A 433 -9.30 -5.80 4.94
C VAL A 433 -9.09 -4.57 5.81
N ALA A 434 -8.42 -4.69 6.96
CA ALA A 434 -8.01 -3.55 7.77
C ALA A 434 -6.73 -3.84 8.57
N LEU A 435 -6.01 -2.78 8.93
CA LEU A 435 -4.85 -2.80 9.82
C LEU A 435 -5.02 -1.71 10.88
N LEU A 436 -4.88 -2.09 12.14
CA LEU A 436 -4.92 -1.21 13.30
C LEU A 436 -3.50 -1.08 13.87
N ASP A 437 -3.05 0.15 14.12
CA ASP A 437 -1.83 0.46 14.86
C ASP A 437 -2.23 1.13 16.18
N PHE A 438 -2.13 0.40 17.29
CA PHE A 438 -2.52 0.89 18.61
C PHE A 438 -1.55 1.90 19.19
N LYS A 439 -0.30 1.92 18.72
CA LYS A 439 0.73 2.84 19.21
C LYS A 439 0.51 4.24 18.65
N SER A 440 0.15 4.31 17.38
CA SER A 440 -0.10 5.58 16.70
C SER A 440 -1.58 5.93 16.60
N GLY A 441 -2.50 5.01 16.94
CA GLY A 441 -3.95 5.22 16.84
C GLY A 441 -4.47 5.21 15.40
N PHE A 442 -3.69 4.71 14.45
CA PHE A 442 -4.07 4.68 13.04
C PHE A 442 -4.91 3.44 12.73
N VAL A 443 -5.93 3.63 11.90
CA VAL A 443 -6.77 2.57 11.35
C VAL A 443 -6.75 2.71 9.83
N ARG A 444 -6.20 1.72 9.15
CA ARG A 444 -6.20 1.63 7.68
C ARG A 444 -7.21 0.59 7.25
N VAL A 445 -8.18 0.97 6.43
CA VAL A 445 -9.23 0.09 5.91
C VAL A 445 -9.13 0.02 4.40
N LYS A 446 -9.10 -1.18 3.83
CA LYS A 446 -8.95 -1.41 2.39
C LYS A 446 -10.29 -1.54 1.66
N GLU A 447 -11.38 -1.78 2.39
CA GLU A 447 -12.71 -2.05 1.83
C GLU A 447 -13.77 -1.10 2.41
N ASP A 448 -14.61 -0.51 1.57
CA ASP A 448 -15.60 0.50 1.98
C ASP A 448 -16.60 -0.02 3.02
N TRP A 449 -17.07 -1.26 2.84
CA TRP A 449 -18.00 -1.90 3.78
C TRP A 449 -17.43 -2.09 5.18
N MET A 450 -16.09 -2.12 5.30
CA MET A 450 -15.37 -2.33 6.56
C MET A 450 -15.03 -1.01 7.26
N VAL A 451 -15.32 0.17 6.66
CA VAL A 451 -14.89 1.45 7.24
C VAL A 451 -15.53 1.69 8.61
N LEU A 452 -16.87 1.74 8.70
CA LEU A 452 -17.54 1.98 9.98
C LEU A 452 -17.39 0.80 10.96
N PRO A 453 -17.61 -0.48 10.57
CA PRO A 453 -17.35 -1.61 11.46
C PRO A 453 -15.90 -1.66 11.96
N GLY A 454 -14.94 -1.34 11.10
CA GLY A 454 -13.52 -1.28 11.41
C GLY A 454 -13.17 -0.17 12.38
N ILE A 455 -13.73 1.04 12.20
CA ILE A 455 -13.57 2.16 13.14
C ILE A 455 -14.15 1.81 14.52
N ILE A 456 -15.38 1.29 14.58
CA ILE A 456 -16.02 0.94 15.86
C ILE A 456 -15.24 -0.18 16.55
N SER A 457 -14.85 -1.22 15.81
CA SER A 457 -14.06 -2.33 16.36
C SER A 457 -12.70 -1.85 16.85
N ALA A 458 -12.01 -1.00 16.09
CA ALA A 458 -10.73 -0.44 16.50
C ALA A 458 -10.84 0.41 17.76
N PHE A 459 -11.92 1.16 17.93
CA PHE A 459 -12.19 1.95 19.13
C PHE A 459 -12.41 1.05 20.35
N ILE A 460 -13.28 0.04 20.23
CA ILE A 460 -13.53 -0.95 21.29
C ILE A 460 -12.23 -1.68 21.67
N LEU A 461 -11.49 -2.17 20.68
CA LEU A 461 -10.25 -2.91 20.90
C LEU A 461 -9.19 -2.01 21.55
N SER A 462 -9.07 -0.75 21.15
CA SER A 462 -8.14 0.20 21.76
C SER A 462 -8.43 0.47 23.24
N ASP A 463 -9.72 0.53 23.63
CA ASP A 463 -10.12 0.66 25.03
C ASP A 463 -9.74 -0.60 25.83
N THR A 464 -10.06 -1.78 25.30
CA THR A 464 -9.70 -3.05 25.94
C THR A 464 -8.19 -3.26 26.05
N TRP A 465 -7.41 -2.84 25.05
CA TRP A 465 -5.96 -2.98 25.00
C TRP A 465 -5.24 -2.06 26.00
N LYS A 466 -5.78 -0.85 26.24
CA LYS A 466 -5.29 0.04 27.30
C LYS A 466 -5.42 -0.61 28.68
N MET A 467 -6.52 -1.30 28.94
CA MET A 467 -6.70 -2.04 30.20
C MET A 467 -5.64 -3.14 30.37
N VAL A 468 -5.30 -3.86 29.30
CA VAL A 468 -4.28 -4.92 29.34
C VAL A 468 -2.86 -4.36 29.61
N ARG A 469 -2.49 -3.21 29.02
CA ARG A 469 -1.20 -2.56 29.30
C ARG A 469 -1.11 -1.92 30.69
N TYR A 470 -2.21 -1.37 31.20
CA TYR A 470 -2.23 -0.72 32.51
C TYR A 470 -2.27 -1.70 33.68
N PHE A 471 -2.92 -2.85 33.50
CA PHE A 471 -3.14 -3.83 34.57
C PHE A 471 -2.29 -5.10 34.45
N GLY A 472 -1.35 -5.14 33.50
CA GLY A 472 -0.32 -6.18 33.31
C GLY A 472 -0.67 -7.53 33.94
N PHE A 473 -1.23 -8.45 33.15
CA PHE A 473 -1.32 -9.85 33.57
C PHE A 473 0.06 -10.51 33.56
#